data_AF-A0A3P1VAI7-F1
#
_entry.id   AF-A0A3P1VAI7-F1
#
_cell.length_a   1.000
_cell.length_b   1.000
_cell.length_c   1.000
_cell.angle_alpha   90.00
_cell.angle_beta   90.00
_cell.angle_gamma   90.00
#
_symmetry.space_group_name_H-M   'P 1'
#
loop_
_entity.id
_entity.type
_entity.pdbx_description
1 polymer ?
#
loop_
_entity_poly.entity_id
_entity_poly.type
_entity_poly.pdbx_seq_one_letter_code
_entity_poly.pdbx_strand_id
1 'polypeptide(L)'
;MKKSNILQINNDFIKNELQKRKKNDVENRQKTRFMGLILVLAIFLFILPTYNLVESYNTLKDKEKQLVQLKERQQELIRQEKLESSLVTKLKDEEYAAKYIRAKLQYSKDGEFIYNIPGLLPK
;
A
#
# COMPACT_ATOMS: atom_id res chain seq x y z
N MET A 1 -39.93 54.70 0.90
CA MET A 1 -39.35 54.56 2.26
C MET A 1 -39.17 55.94 2.85
N LYS A 2 -39.78 56.21 4.01
CA LYS A 2 -39.80 57.54 4.65
C LYS A 2 -38.43 57.85 5.26
N LYS A 3 -37.76 58.90 4.78
CA LYS A 3 -36.47 59.36 5.32
C LYS A 3 -36.77 60.09 6.64
N SER A 4 -36.34 59.53 7.77
CA SER A 4 -36.40 60.23 9.05
C SER A 4 -35.35 61.35 9.04
N ASN A 5 -35.81 62.60 9.08
CA ASN A 5 -34.94 63.76 9.27
C ASN A 5 -34.53 63.81 10.75
N ILE A 6 -33.54 62.98 11.11
CA ILE A 6 -32.92 63.00 12.43
C ILE A 6 -31.75 63.97 12.32
N LEU A 7 -31.84 65.09 13.04
CA LEU A 7 -30.74 66.02 13.19
C LEU A 7 -29.68 65.36 14.08
N GLN A 8 -28.61 64.84 13.50
CA GLN A 8 -27.46 64.39 14.28
C GLN A 8 -26.86 65.60 15.00
N ILE A 9 -26.75 65.51 16.33
CA ILE A 9 -26.10 66.54 17.14
C ILE A 9 -24.64 66.65 16.67
N ASN A 10 -24.30 67.80 16.09
CA ASN A 10 -22.98 68.08 15.53
C ASN A 10 -22.00 68.42 16.64
N ASN A 11 -21.56 67.40 17.38
CA ASN A 11 -20.60 67.52 18.48
C ASN A 11 -19.30 66.79 18.14
N ASP A 12 -18.18 67.41 18.48
CA ASP A 12 -16.84 66.85 18.28
C ASP A 12 -16.65 65.52 19.01
N PHE A 13 -17.31 65.31 20.16
CA PHE A 13 -17.32 64.02 20.84
C PHE A 13 -17.91 62.90 19.96
N ILE A 14 -19.08 63.14 19.37
CA ILE A 14 -19.77 62.17 18.50
C ILE A 14 -18.94 61.88 17.25
N LYS A 15 -18.33 62.92 16.66
CA LYS A 15 -17.43 62.76 15.49
C LYS A 15 -16.20 61.91 15.84
N ASN A 16 -15.58 62.18 16.99
CA ASN A 16 -14.38 61.47 17.43
C ASN A 16 -14.69 59.98 17.72
N GLU A 17 -15.82 59.68 18.36
CA GLU A 17 -16.28 58.30 18.57
C GLU A 17 -16.55 57.57 17.25
N LEU A 18 -17.25 58.20 16.31
CA LEU A 18 -17.50 57.60 14.99
C LEU A 18 -16.21 57.37 14.20
N GLN A 19 -15.23 58.26 14.30
CA GLN A 19 -13.92 58.08 13.67
C GLN A 19 -13.13 56.94 14.33
N LYS A 20 -13.15 56.83 15.66
CA LYS A 20 -12.54 55.70 16.39
C LYS A 20 -13.18 54.37 15.98
N ARG A 21 -14.51 54.30 15.94
CA ARG A 21 -15.23 53.10 15.49
C ARG A 21 -14.88 52.72 14.05
N LYS A 22 -14.87 53.70 13.13
CA LYS A 22 -14.46 53.45 11.74
C LYS A 22 -13.01 52.96 11.63
N LYS A 23 -12.07 53.52 12.40
CA LYS A 23 -10.68 53.03 12.45
C LYS A 23 -10.62 51.60 12.97
N ASN A 24 -11.28 51.32 14.09
CA ASN A 24 -11.33 49.98 14.67
C ASN A 24 -11.98 48.95 13.72
N ASP A 25 -13.04 49.33 13.02
CA ASP A 25 -13.71 48.47 12.03
C ASP A 25 -12.82 48.21 10.82
N VAL A 26 -12.08 49.21 10.35
CA VAL A 26 -11.12 49.07 9.26
C VAL A 26 -9.95 48.18 9.69
N GLU A 27 -9.41 48.37 10.90
CA GLU A 27 -8.35 47.53 11.45
C GLU A 27 -8.81 46.08 11.64
N ASN A 28 -10.00 45.86 12.19
CA ASN A 28 -10.57 44.52 12.33
C ASN A 28 -10.80 43.87 10.97
N ARG A 29 -11.33 44.60 9.98
CA ARG A 29 -11.49 44.07 8.61
C ARG A 29 -10.15 43.68 7.99
N GLN A 30 -9.09 44.45 8.21
CA GLN A 30 -7.75 44.11 7.74
C GLN A 30 -7.21 42.85 8.45
N LYS A 31 -7.37 42.75 9.76
CA LYS A 31 -6.97 41.57 10.55
C LYS A 31 -7.73 40.32 10.12
N THR A 32 -9.04 40.40 9.90
CA THR A 32 -9.86 39.26 9.44
C THR A 32 -9.45 38.80 8.04
N ARG A 33 -9.10 39.72 7.13
CA ARG A 33 -8.57 39.37 5.79
C ARG A 33 -7.22 38.66 5.89
N PHE A 34 -6.32 39.17 6.73
CA PHE A 34 -5.03 38.54 6.99
C PHE A 34 -5.17 37.16 7.63
N MET A 35 -6.10 37.01 8.56
CA MET A 35 -6.41 35.73 9.20
C MET A 35 -7.01 34.72 8.19
N GLY A 36 -7.82 35.19 7.24
CA GLY A 36 -8.31 34.38 6.13
C GLY A 36 -7.18 33.91 5.20
N LEU A 37 -6.19 34.77 4.90
CA LEU A 37 -5.01 34.39 4.12
C LEU A 37 -4.16 33.34 4.85
N ILE A 38 -3.96 33.48 6.15
CA ILE A 38 -3.27 32.47 6.97
C ILE A 38 -4.04 31.13 6.96
N LEU A 39 -5.37 31.16 7.05
CA LEU A 39 -6.19 29.95 7.01
C LEU A 39 -6.04 29.22 5.67
N VAL A 40 -6.06 29.96 4.56
CA VAL A 40 -5.86 29.38 3.22
C VAL A 40 -4.45 28.80 3.11
N LEU A 41 -3.42 29.51 3.57
CA LEU A 41 -2.03 29.00 3.61
C LEU A 41 -1.91 27.73 4.46
N ALA A 42 -2.57 27.68 5.62
CA ALA A 42 -2.56 26.50 6.48
C ALA A 42 -3.21 25.29 5.77
N ILE A 43 -4.35 25.48 5.11
CA ILE A 43 -5.00 24.41 4.33
C ILE A 43 -4.06 23.90 3.22
N PHE A 44 -3.41 24.81 2.48
CA PHE A 44 -2.43 24.41 1.46
C PHE A 44 -1.22 23.68 2.06
N LEU A 45 -0.74 24.10 3.22
CA LEU A 45 0.36 23.44 3.94
C LEU A 45 -0.01 21.99 4.33
N PHE A 46 -1.26 21.75 4.71
CA PHE A 46 -1.76 20.41 5.06
C PHE A 46 -2.04 19.52 3.85
N ILE A 47 -2.23 20.08 2.64
CA ILE A 47 -2.45 19.30 1.40
C ILE A 47 -1.14 18.70 0.86
N LEU A 48 0.01 19.35 1.07
CA LEU A 48 1.30 18.83 0.61
C LEU A 48 1.71 17.47 1.22
N PRO A 49 1.60 17.24 2.55
CA PRO A 49 1.99 15.97 3.16
C PRO A 49 1.04 14.80 2.87
N THR A 50 -0.19 15.05 2.40
CA THR A 50 -1.19 13.97 2.20
C THR A 50 -0.95 13.14 0.95
N TYR A 51 -0.31 13.70 -0.09
CA TYR A 51 -0.05 12.97 -1.34
C TYR A 51 0.85 11.74 -1.12
N ASN A 52 1.90 11.88 -0.30
CA ASN A 52 2.83 10.78 -0.04
C ASN A 52 2.25 9.68 0.86
N LEU A 53 1.24 10.01 1.67
CA LEU A 53 0.76 9.09 2.70
C LEU A 53 -0.11 7.97 2.14
N VAL A 54 -0.94 8.28 1.14
CA VAL A 54 -1.83 7.28 0.50
C VAL A 54 -1.03 6.28 -0.34
N GLU A 55 -0.04 6.76 -1.09
CA GLU A 55 0.86 5.90 -1.86
C GLU A 55 1.69 5.01 -0.93
N SER A 56 2.17 5.55 0.18
CA SER A 56 2.95 4.78 1.15
C SER A 56 2.11 3.68 1.83
N TYR A 57 0.80 3.89 2.03
CA TYR A 57 -0.09 2.87 2.57
C TYR A 57 -0.36 1.73 1.57
N ASN A 58 -0.65 2.08 0.32
CA ASN A 58 -0.90 1.08 -0.72
C ASN A 58 0.35 0.24 -1.00
N THR A 59 1.52 0.88 -1.11
CA THR A 59 2.79 0.17 -1.31
C THR A 59 3.15 -0.73 -0.15
N LEU A 60 2.84 -0.34 1.10
CA LEU A 60 3.05 -1.20 2.26
C LEU A 60 2.20 -2.47 2.18
N LYS A 61 0.91 -2.33 1.87
CA LYS A 61 -0.02 -3.46 1.73
C LYS A 61 0.40 -4.42 0.62
N ASP A 62 0.90 -3.91 -0.50
CA ASP A 62 1.40 -4.74 -1.58
C ASP A 62 2.70 -5.47 -1.20
N LYS A 63 3.60 -4.81 -0.46
CA LYS A 63 4.82 -5.45 0.06
C LYS A 63 4.51 -6.55 1.06
N GLU A 64 3.52 -6.38 1.94
CA GLU A 64 3.10 -7.44 2.86
C GLU A 64 2.60 -8.69 2.11
N LYS A 65 1.77 -8.50 1.09
CA LYS A 65 1.31 -9.61 0.24
C LYS A 65 2.47 -10.30 -0.46
N GLN A 66 3.40 -9.52 -1.03
CA GLN A 66 4.59 -10.08 -1.68
C GLN A 66 5.45 -10.88 -0.69
N LEU A 67 5.62 -10.40 0.55
CA LEU A 67 6.37 -11.12 1.58
C LEU A 67 5.73 -12.46 1.94
N VAL A 68 4.40 -12.52 2.06
CA VAL A 68 3.70 -13.80 2.32
C VAL A 68 3.93 -14.77 1.15
N GLN A 69 3.72 -14.32 -0.09
CA GLN A 69 3.94 -15.16 -1.28
C GLN A 69 5.40 -15.62 -1.40
N LEU A 70 6.37 -14.75 -1.09
CA LEU A 70 7.80 -15.09 -1.11
C LEU A 70 8.13 -16.13 -0.05
N LYS A 71 7.56 -16.02 1.16
CA LYS A 71 7.74 -17.03 2.22
C LYS A 71 7.16 -18.38 1.83
N GLU A 72 5.97 -18.40 1.22
CA GLU A 72 5.35 -19.64 0.74
C GLU A 72 6.20 -20.30 -0.35
N ARG A 73 6.62 -19.54 -1.37
CA ARG A 73 7.52 -20.05 -2.42
C ARG A 73 8.85 -20.54 -1.85
N GLN A 74 9.41 -19.83 -0.87
CA GLN A 74 10.64 -20.26 -0.22
C GLN A 74 10.46 -21.62 0.49
N GLN A 75 9.35 -21.79 1.23
CA GLN A 75 9.06 -23.07 1.88
C GLN A 75 8.84 -24.21 0.88
N GLU A 76 8.16 -23.92 -0.23
CA GLU A 76 7.98 -24.89 -1.31
C GLU A 76 9.32 -25.30 -1.93
N LEU A 77 10.18 -24.33 -2.25
CA LEU A 77 11.52 -24.59 -2.80
C LEU A 77 12.38 -25.41 -1.83
N ILE A 78 12.35 -25.11 -0.52
CA ILE A 78 13.07 -25.90 0.49
C ILE A 78 12.54 -27.34 0.52
N ARG A 79 11.22 -27.53 0.40
CA ARG A 79 10.63 -28.88 0.34
C ARG A 79 11.08 -29.62 -0.92
N GLN A 80 11.08 -28.96 -2.07
CA GLN A 80 11.53 -29.53 -3.34
C GLN A 80 13.02 -29.90 -3.28
N GLU A 81 13.87 -28.98 -2.82
CA GLU A 81 15.30 -29.21 -2.62
C GLU A 81 15.55 -30.43 -1.71
N LYS A 82 14.82 -30.55 -0.60
CA LYS A 82 14.93 -31.70 0.31
C LYS A 82 14.52 -33.01 -0.36
N LEU A 83 13.46 -32.99 -1.16
CA LEU A 83 13.01 -34.16 -1.92
C LEU A 83 14.06 -34.55 -2.97
N GLU A 84 14.54 -33.60 -3.76
CA GLU A 84 15.57 -33.81 -4.78
C GLU A 84 16.88 -34.31 -4.16
N SER A 85 17.34 -33.70 -3.08
CA SER A 85 18.52 -34.14 -2.34
C SER A 85 18.37 -35.56 -1.80
N SER A 86 17.18 -35.91 -1.29
CA SER A 86 16.88 -37.27 -0.85
C SER A 86 16.88 -38.25 -2.02
N LEU A 87 16.38 -37.84 -3.19
CA LEU A 87 16.35 -38.64 -4.40
C LEU A 87 17.78 -38.88 -4.92
N VAL A 88 18.60 -37.84 -5.01
CA VAL A 88 20.03 -37.93 -5.36
C VAL A 88 20.75 -38.89 -4.43
N THR A 89 20.48 -38.80 -3.12
CA THR A 89 21.07 -39.72 -2.13
C THR A 89 20.64 -41.16 -2.37
N LYS A 90 19.36 -41.41 -2.66
CA LYS A 90 18.86 -42.75 -2.97
C LYS A 90 19.39 -43.28 -4.31
N LEU A 91 19.56 -42.42 -5.32
CA LEU A 91 20.11 -42.79 -6.62
C LEU A 91 21.60 -43.17 -6.58
N LYS A 92 22.32 -42.85 -5.50
CA LYS A 92 23.68 -43.37 -5.28
C LYS A 92 23.71 -44.86 -5.00
N ASP A 93 22.61 -45.42 -4.51
CA ASP A 93 22.44 -46.86 -4.33
C ASP A 93 22.08 -47.50 -5.69
N GLU A 94 22.94 -48.41 -6.15
CA GLU A 94 22.82 -49.07 -7.45
C GLU A 94 21.55 -49.95 -7.54
N GLU A 95 21.13 -50.59 -6.46
CA GLU A 95 19.92 -51.40 -6.41
C GLU A 95 18.68 -50.51 -6.52
N TYR A 96 18.68 -49.39 -5.80
CA TYR A 96 17.60 -48.40 -5.89
C TYR A 96 17.55 -47.77 -7.29
N ALA A 97 18.68 -47.37 -7.85
CA ALA A 97 18.78 -46.79 -9.18
C ALA A 97 18.25 -47.76 -10.26
N ALA A 98 18.63 -49.05 -10.18
CA ALA A 98 18.14 -50.08 -11.08
C ALA A 98 16.62 -50.29 -10.96
N LYS A 99 16.05 -50.27 -9.75
CA LYS A 99 14.58 -50.33 -9.55
C LYS A 99 13.90 -49.07 -10.08
N TYR A 100 14.49 -47.90 -9.87
CA TYR A 100 13.97 -46.62 -10.30
C TYR A 100 13.88 -46.52 -11.83
N ILE A 101 14.95 -46.87 -12.57
CA ILE A 101 14.92 -46.84 -14.04
C ILE A 101 13.94 -47.88 -14.62
N ARG A 102 13.82 -49.06 -14.00
CA ARG A 102 12.83 -50.07 -14.42
C ARG A 102 11.40 -49.55 -14.24
N ALA A 103 11.10 -48.96 -13.09
CA ALA A 103 9.76 -48.44 -12.80
C ALA A 103 9.42 -47.15 -13.58
N LYS A 104 10.37 -46.21 -13.71
CA LYS A 104 10.13 -44.89 -14.28
C LYS A 104 10.34 -44.83 -15.79
N LEU A 105 11.35 -45.53 -16.31
CA LEU A 105 11.74 -45.49 -17.72
C LEU A 105 11.42 -46.79 -18.47
N GLN A 106 10.79 -47.76 -17.80
CA GLN A 106 10.51 -49.08 -18.39
C GLN A 106 11.78 -49.70 -18.99
N TYR A 107 12.90 -49.58 -18.27
CA TYR A 107 14.16 -50.19 -18.69
C TYR A 107 14.09 -51.70 -18.48
N SER A 108 14.63 -52.49 -19.42
CA SER A 108 14.83 -53.93 -19.28
C SER A 108 16.17 -54.34 -19.89
N LYS A 109 16.77 -55.41 -19.37
CA LYS A 109 17.99 -56.02 -19.93
C LYS A 109 17.66 -57.00 -21.06
N ASP A 110 18.68 -57.38 -21.83
CA ASP A 110 18.52 -58.38 -22.89
C ASP A 110 17.94 -59.69 -22.34
N GLY A 111 16.84 -60.14 -22.94
CA GLY A 111 16.09 -61.33 -22.50
C GLY A 111 14.98 -61.07 -21.46
N GLU A 112 14.84 -59.85 -20.93
CA GLU A 112 13.72 -59.46 -20.07
C GLU A 112 12.53 -58.95 -20.92
N PHE A 113 11.29 -59.35 -20.60
CA PHE A 113 10.07 -58.87 -21.26
C PHE A 113 9.28 -57.96 -20.31
N ILE A 114 8.84 -56.79 -20.81
CA ILE A 114 8.03 -55.83 -20.05
C ILE A 114 6.57 -55.96 -20.46
N TYR A 115 5.69 -56.17 -19.48
CA TYR A 115 4.24 -56.18 -19.68
C TYR A 115 3.62 -54.93 -19.06
N ASN A 116 3.18 -53.99 -19.89
CA ASN A 116 2.48 -52.79 -19.43
C ASN A 116 1.00 -53.10 -19.19
N ILE A 117 0.61 -53.22 -17.92
CA ILE A 117 -0.78 -53.45 -17.52
C ILE A 117 -1.46 -52.08 -17.31
N PRO A 118 -2.51 -51.74 -18.09
CA PRO A 118 -3.21 -50.48 -17.94
C PRO A 118 -3.85 -50.39 -16.54
N GLY A 119 -3.53 -49.31 -15.80
CA GLY A 119 -4.08 -49.05 -14.47
C GLY A 119 -3.24 -49.51 -13.27
N LEU A 120 -2.09 -50.17 -13.49
CA LEU A 120 -1.23 -50.67 -12.40
C LEU A 120 -0.15 -49.67 -11.96
N LEU A 121 0.25 -48.74 -12.82
CA LEU A 121 1.28 -47.74 -12.51
C LEU A 121 0.62 -46.50 -11.87
N PRO A 122 1.16 -45.99 -10.74
CA PRO A 122 0.69 -44.73 -10.17
C PRO A 122 0.95 -43.60 -11.18
N LYS A 123 -0.06 -42.74 -11.38
CA LYS A 123 0.04 -41.54 -12.23
C LYS A 123 1.05 -40.54 -11.68
#